data_AF-A0A5B7C847-F1
#
_entry.id   AF-A0A5B7C847-F1
#
_cell.length_a   1.000
_cell.length_b   1.000
_cell.length_c   1.000
_cell.angle_alpha   90.00
_cell.angle_beta   90.00
_cell.angle_gamma   90.00
#
_symmetry.space_group_name_H-M   'P 1'
#
loop_
_entity.id
_entity.type
_entity.pdbx_description
1 polymer ?
#
loop_
_entity_poly.entity_id
_entity_poly.type
_entity_poly.pdbx_seq_one_letter_code
_entity_poly.pdbx_strand_id
1 'polypeptide(L)'
;IVEVTLSASGLAENPMQTLKEFPNLIILQLFSESYTGKDMVCSPGGFPQLKVLKLWKLEKLEKWEVEKGALPTLEDLEIRSCVKLEMLPDGLRHVRTLKKLKLSNMLKECMDRIEYQGQDWDKIAHVPDIYIEDTLVDKGTDVADHSQMDHQGQDWDKIA
;
A
#
# COMPACT_ATOMS: atom_id res chain seq x y z
N ILE A 1 0.47 12.03 -18.17
CA ILE A 1 0.39 11.15 -16.98
C ILE A 1 1.70 10.39 -16.93
N VAL A 2 2.39 10.37 -15.80
CA VAL A 2 3.60 9.56 -15.61
C VAL A 2 3.28 8.53 -14.54
N GLU A 3 3.25 7.27 -14.97
CA GLU A 3 2.84 6.12 -14.18
C GLU A 3 3.93 5.07 -14.27
N VAL A 4 4.23 4.45 -13.13
CA VAL A 4 5.12 3.28 -13.05
C VAL A 4 4.34 2.16 -12.37
N THR A 5 4.27 1.03 -13.07
CA THR A 5 3.68 -0.21 -12.55
C THR A 5 4.73 -1.29 -12.58
N LEU A 6 4.99 -1.89 -11.42
CA LEU A 6 5.90 -3.01 -11.25
C LEU A 6 5.09 -4.23 -10.83
N SER A 7 5.29 -5.35 -11.50
CA SER A 7 4.69 -6.66 -11.20
C SER A 7 5.71 -7.74 -11.55
N ALA A 8 5.76 -8.82 -10.76
CA ALA A 8 6.68 -9.94 -10.93
C ALA A 8 8.16 -9.54 -11.13
N SER A 9 8.55 -8.37 -10.63
CA SER A 9 9.89 -7.79 -10.84
C SER A 9 10.92 -8.33 -9.85
N GLY A 10 10.47 -8.93 -8.75
CA GLY A 10 11.34 -9.62 -7.78
C GLY A 10 12.33 -8.70 -7.05
N LEU A 11 12.04 -7.40 -6.93
CA LEU A 11 12.99 -6.45 -6.32
C LEU A 11 13.25 -6.83 -4.87
N ALA A 12 14.52 -7.08 -4.54
CA ALA A 12 14.96 -7.32 -3.16
C ALA A 12 15.23 -5.99 -2.43
N GLU A 13 15.72 -5.00 -3.17
CA GLU A 13 15.98 -3.66 -2.65
C GLU A 13 14.70 -2.81 -2.61
N ASN A 14 14.64 -1.86 -1.68
CA ASN A 14 13.48 -1.00 -1.48
C ASN A 14 13.22 -0.10 -2.71
N PRO A 15 12.12 -0.30 -3.46
CA PRO A 15 11.85 0.46 -4.68
C PRO A 15 11.64 1.95 -4.41
N MET A 16 11.23 2.33 -3.20
CA MET A 16 10.98 3.72 -2.83
C MET A 16 12.26 4.56 -2.79
N GLN A 17 13.43 3.95 -2.62
CA GLN A 17 14.72 4.67 -2.61
C GLN A 17 15.20 5.05 -4.01
N THR A 18 14.82 4.27 -5.03
CA THR A 18 15.14 4.58 -6.42
C THR A 18 14.06 5.43 -7.06
N LEU A 19 12.78 5.08 -6.83
CA LEU A 19 11.66 5.72 -7.51
C LEU A 19 11.39 7.15 -7.03
N LYS A 20 11.84 7.50 -5.83
CA LYS A 20 11.72 8.87 -5.29
C LYS A 20 12.43 9.93 -6.14
N GLU A 21 13.43 9.52 -6.92
CA GLU A 21 14.25 10.37 -7.79
C GLU A 21 13.54 10.77 -9.09
N PHE A 22 12.36 10.22 -9.38
CA PHE A 22 11.56 10.63 -10.54
C PHE A 22 10.61 11.78 -10.18
N PRO A 23 10.97 13.05 -10.46
CA PRO A 23 10.22 14.21 -9.97
C PRO A 23 8.84 14.37 -10.59
N ASN A 24 8.58 13.67 -11.70
CA ASN A 24 7.30 13.74 -12.43
C ASN A 24 6.40 12.54 -12.17
N LEU A 25 6.81 11.57 -11.34
CA LEU A 25 6.01 10.37 -11.08
C LEU A 25 4.71 10.75 -10.34
N ILE A 26 3.57 10.41 -10.93
CA ILE A 26 2.24 10.73 -10.40
C ILE A 26 1.58 9.49 -9.79
N ILE A 27 1.74 8.34 -10.44
CA ILE A 27 1.12 7.08 -10.05
C ILE A 27 2.22 6.04 -9.90
N LEU A 28 2.26 5.39 -8.74
CA LEU A 28 3.13 4.25 -8.47
C LEU A 28 2.28 3.06 -8.06
N GLN A 29 2.47 1.95 -8.76
CA GLN A 29 1.79 0.69 -8.49
C GLN A 29 2.83 -0.41 -8.30
N LEU A 30 2.85 -1.00 -7.10
CA LEU A 30 3.66 -2.15 -6.75
C LEU A 30 2.70 -3.33 -6.56
N PHE A 31 2.71 -4.26 -7.51
CA PHE A 31 1.79 -5.39 -7.56
C PHE A 31 2.49 -6.70 -7.17
N SER A 32 1.79 -7.82 -7.40
CA SER A 32 2.24 -9.17 -7.02
C SER A 32 3.71 -9.39 -7.36
N GLU A 33 4.48 -9.84 -6.38
CA GLU A 33 5.90 -10.18 -6.54
C GLU A 33 6.79 -9.04 -7.07
N SER A 34 6.32 -7.78 -7.09
CA SER A 34 7.16 -6.66 -7.53
C SER A 34 8.27 -6.34 -6.53
N TYR A 35 7.98 -6.53 -5.23
CA TYR A 35 8.89 -6.32 -4.12
C TYR A 35 8.87 -7.54 -3.21
N THR A 36 10.05 -8.08 -2.90
CA THR A 36 10.23 -9.32 -2.14
C THR A 36 10.94 -9.12 -0.80
N GLY A 37 11.29 -7.87 -0.48
CA GLY A 37 11.82 -7.51 0.83
C GLY A 37 10.73 -7.40 1.91
N LYS A 38 11.17 -7.34 3.16
CA LYS A 38 10.32 -7.31 4.35
C LYS A 38 10.02 -5.90 4.85
N ASP A 39 10.92 -4.96 4.60
CA ASP A 39 10.90 -3.61 5.15
C ASP A 39 10.94 -2.56 4.05
N MET A 40 9.88 -1.78 3.93
CA MET A 40 9.80 -0.68 2.99
C MET A 40 9.81 0.65 3.72
N VAL A 41 10.69 1.57 3.28
CA VAL A 41 10.84 2.90 3.87
C VAL A 41 10.62 3.97 2.80
N CYS A 42 9.73 4.92 3.07
CA CYS A 42 9.56 6.14 2.30
C CYS A 42 10.28 7.28 3.03
N SER A 43 11.44 7.68 2.52
CA SER A 43 12.24 8.77 3.09
C SER A 43 11.82 10.14 2.52
N PRO A 44 12.08 11.24 3.25
CA PRO A 44 11.75 12.58 2.77
C PRO A 44 12.56 12.98 1.52
N GLY A 45 12.14 14.07 0.90
CA GLY A 45 12.88 14.71 -0.19
C GLY A 45 12.67 14.10 -1.58
N GLY A 46 11.66 13.25 -1.76
CA GLY A 46 11.27 12.79 -3.10
C GLY A 46 9.76 12.59 -3.24
N PHE A 47 9.34 12.05 -4.38
CA PHE A 47 7.92 11.96 -4.78
C PHE A 47 7.16 13.31 -4.72
N PRO A 48 7.68 14.39 -5.30
CA PRO A 48 7.05 15.71 -5.20
C PRO A 48 5.67 15.78 -5.88
N GLN A 49 5.36 14.87 -6.81
CA GLN A 49 4.10 14.84 -7.56
C GLN A 49 3.32 13.54 -7.42
N LEU A 50 3.74 12.62 -6.54
CA LEU A 50 3.09 11.32 -6.41
C LEU A 50 1.72 11.49 -5.74
N LYS A 51 0.65 11.25 -6.50
CA LYS A 51 -0.74 11.37 -6.05
C LYS A 51 -1.36 10.03 -5.69
N VAL A 52 -0.95 8.95 -6.35
CA VAL A 52 -1.54 7.62 -6.17
C VAL A 52 -0.44 6.61 -5.88
N LEU A 53 -0.61 5.87 -4.78
CA LEU A 53 0.24 4.75 -4.41
C LEU A 53 -0.62 3.50 -4.21
N LYS A 54 -0.29 2.43 -4.94
CA LYS A 54 -0.94 1.11 -4.78
C LYS A 54 0.07 0.05 -4.39
N LEU A 55 -0.22 -0.67 -3.31
CA LEU A 55 0.57 -1.77 -2.78
C LEU A 55 -0.28 -3.03 -2.77
N TRP A 56 -0.14 -3.90 -3.78
CA TRP A 56 -0.99 -5.08 -3.95
C TRP A 56 -0.16 -6.36 -3.90
N LYS A 57 -0.61 -7.33 -3.10
CA LYS A 57 0.00 -8.67 -2.99
C LYS A 57 1.51 -8.62 -2.72
N LEU A 58 1.96 -7.70 -1.87
CA LEU A 58 3.33 -7.67 -1.39
C LEU A 58 3.46 -8.63 -0.20
N GLU A 59 3.35 -9.93 -0.47
CA GLU A 59 3.17 -10.99 0.54
C GLU A 59 4.33 -11.18 1.52
N LYS A 60 5.49 -10.57 1.22
CA LYS A 60 6.66 -10.58 2.10
C LYS A 60 6.81 -9.31 2.92
N LEU A 61 6.07 -8.25 2.60
CA LEU A 61 6.15 -6.98 3.29
C LEU A 61 5.58 -7.11 4.70
N GLU A 62 6.44 -6.96 5.70
CA GLU A 62 6.10 -7.05 7.13
C GLU A 62 5.99 -5.66 7.75
N LYS A 63 6.89 -4.75 7.36
CA LYS A 63 6.95 -3.38 7.89
C LYS A 63 6.97 -2.34 6.79
N TRP A 64 6.17 -1.30 6.99
CA TRP A 64 6.17 -0.13 6.14
C TRP A 64 6.34 1.12 6.98
N GLU A 65 7.40 1.87 6.70
CA GLU A 65 7.73 3.14 7.36
C GLU A 65 7.56 4.31 6.39
N VAL A 66 6.87 5.34 6.86
CA VAL A 66 6.75 6.62 6.17
C VAL A 66 7.38 7.66 7.07
N GLU A 67 8.55 8.16 6.69
CA GLU A 67 9.24 9.17 7.47
C GLU A 67 8.51 10.52 7.38
N LYS A 68 8.71 11.38 8.38
CA LYS A 68 8.13 12.73 8.38
C LYS A 68 8.62 13.52 7.16
N GLY A 69 7.68 14.00 6.34
CA GLY A 69 7.98 14.76 5.12
C GLY A 69 8.11 13.89 3.86
N ALA A 70 7.94 12.58 3.97
CA ALA A 70 7.74 11.71 2.81
C ALA A 70 6.33 11.86 2.23
N LEU A 71 6.18 11.50 0.95
CA LEU A 71 4.89 11.45 0.23
C LEU A 71 4.08 12.77 0.31
N PRO A 72 4.70 13.94 0.04
CA PRO A 72 4.11 15.24 0.37
C PRO A 72 2.85 15.60 -0.42
N THR A 73 2.56 14.90 -1.52
CA THR A 73 1.43 15.17 -2.41
C THR A 73 0.49 13.98 -2.59
N LEU A 74 0.65 12.92 -1.77
CA LEU A 74 -0.16 11.71 -1.90
C LEU A 74 -1.63 12.01 -1.59
N GLU A 75 -2.53 11.64 -2.50
CA GLU A 75 -3.97 11.88 -2.41
C GLU A 75 -4.75 10.57 -2.26
N ASP A 76 -4.25 9.46 -2.82
CA ASP A 76 -4.92 8.16 -2.85
C ASP A 76 -3.93 7.03 -2.51
N LEU A 77 -4.28 6.23 -1.50
CA LEU A 77 -3.51 5.08 -1.04
C LEU A 77 -4.40 3.84 -1.05
N GLU A 78 -3.96 2.80 -1.77
CA GLU A 78 -4.61 1.49 -1.79
C GLU A 78 -3.63 0.41 -1.35
N ILE A 79 -3.99 -0.34 -0.30
CA ILE A 79 -3.25 -1.51 0.17
C ILE A 79 -4.17 -2.72 0.08
N ARG A 80 -3.73 -3.74 -0.68
CA ARG A 80 -4.54 -4.93 -0.96
C ARG A 80 -3.72 -6.20 -0.83
N SER A 81 -4.20 -7.19 -0.10
CA SER A 81 -3.53 -8.50 0.00
C SER A 81 -2.08 -8.42 0.51
N CYS A 82 -1.74 -7.41 1.31
CA CYS A 82 -0.44 -7.32 1.98
C CYS A 82 -0.54 -8.02 3.35
N VAL A 83 -0.78 -9.33 3.33
CA VAL A 83 -1.22 -10.14 4.47
C VAL A 83 -0.20 -10.31 5.60
N LYS A 84 1.05 -9.88 5.40
CA LYS A 84 2.08 -9.86 6.46
C LYS A 84 2.33 -8.48 7.05
N LEU A 85 1.73 -7.43 6.48
CA LEU A 85 1.92 -6.08 6.98
C LEU A 85 1.27 -5.94 8.36
N GLU A 86 2.09 -5.77 9.39
CA GLU A 86 1.65 -5.85 10.79
C GLU A 86 0.79 -4.65 11.22
N MET A 87 1.05 -3.48 10.63
CA MET A 87 0.40 -2.22 10.98
C MET A 87 0.59 -1.15 9.92
N LEU A 88 -0.25 -0.11 9.96
CA LEU A 88 -0.04 1.09 9.15
C LEU A 88 1.12 1.94 9.70
N PRO A 89 1.90 2.62 8.84
CA PRO A 89 2.99 3.48 9.27
C PRO A 89 2.49 4.64 10.12
N ASP A 90 3.17 4.91 11.23
CA ASP A 90 2.89 6.08 12.08
C ASP A 90 2.96 7.39 11.31
N GLY A 91 3.81 7.46 10.27
CA GLY A 91 3.98 8.62 9.40
C GLY A 91 2.75 9.07 8.64
N LEU A 92 1.76 8.19 8.42
CA LEU A 92 0.54 8.55 7.69
C LEU A 92 -0.22 9.71 8.34
N ARG A 93 -0.11 9.87 9.68
CA ARG A 93 -0.68 11.02 10.42
C ARG A 93 -0.21 12.39 9.91
N HIS A 94 0.94 12.43 9.23
CA HIS A 94 1.54 13.65 8.69
C HIS A 94 1.19 13.89 7.22
N VAL A 95 0.65 12.89 6.51
CA VAL A 95 0.27 12.98 5.09
C VAL A 95 -1.12 13.63 5.00
N ARG A 96 -1.17 14.94 5.25
CA ARG A 96 -2.43 15.73 5.30
C ARG A 96 -3.10 15.91 3.94
N THR A 97 -2.41 15.55 2.86
CA THR A 97 -2.95 15.56 1.49
C THR A 97 -3.79 14.33 1.16
N LEU A 98 -3.71 13.27 1.98
CA LEU A 98 -4.39 12.01 1.73
C LEU A 98 -5.91 12.19 1.81
N LYS A 99 -6.59 11.92 0.70
CA LYS A 99 -8.04 12.06 0.55
C LYS A 99 -8.75 10.72 0.61
N LYS A 100 -8.10 9.66 0.11
CA LYS A 100 -8.67 8.33 0.00
C LYS A 100 -7.71 7.29 0.56
N LEU A 101 -8.27 6.39 1.37
CA LEU A 101 -7.58 5.21 1.86
C LEU A 101 -8.45 3.98 1.60
N LYS A 102 -7.91 3.01 0.87
CA LYS A 102 -8.56 1.72 0.63
C LYS A 102 -7.71 0.58 1.17
N LEU A 103 -8.30 -0.22 2.05
CA LEU A 103 -7.69 -1.39 2.65
C LEU A 103 -8.57 -2.61 2.37
N SER A 104 -7.97 -3.69 1.86
CA SER A 104 -8.70 -4.91 1.52
C SER A 104 -7.81 -6.14 1.65
N ASN A 105 -8.37 -7.26 2.11
CA ASN A 105 -7.66 -8.52 2.28
C ASN A 105 -6.35 -8.37 3.09
N MET A 106 -6.45 -7.70 4.24
CA MET A 106 -5.33 -7.41 5.13
C MET A 106 -5.34 -8.38 6.33
N LEU A 107 -4.21 -8.48 7.02
CA LEU A 107 -4.13 -9.28 8.24
C LEU A 107 -5.13 -8.78 9.29
N LYS A 108 -5.89 -9.69 9.90
CA LYS A 108 -6.92 -9.35 10.88
C LYS A 108 -6.39 -8.46 12.01
N GLU A 109 -5.22 -8.77 12.58
CA GLU A 109 -4.66 -7.97 13.67
C GLU A 109 -4.25 -6.56 13.25
N CYS A 110 -3.88 -6.34 11.98
CA CYS A 110 -3.64 -5.01 11.46
C CYS A 110 -4.96 -4.23 11.36
N MET A 111 -6.03 -4.90 10.94
CA MET A 111 -7.38 -4.32 10.81
C MET A 111 -8.01 -4.00 12.16
N ASP A 112 -7.90 -4.89 13.15
CA ASP A 112 -8.42 -4.67 14.52
C ASP A 112 -7.80 -3.40 15.15
N ARG A 113 -6.56 -3.04 14.80
CA ARG A 113 -5.89 -1.82 15.31
C ARG A 113 -6.42 -0.54 14.71
N ILE A 114 -6.97 -0.58 13.50
CA ILE A 114 -7.50 0.58 12.78
C ILE A 114 -9.03 0.61 12.75
N GLU A 115 -9.69 -0.27 13.51
CA GLU A 115 -11.10 -0.13 13.83
C GLU A 115 -11.35 1.25 14.46
N TYR A 116 -12.57 1.79 14.36
CA TYR A 116 -12.88 3.13 14.87
C TYR A 116 -12.51 3.24 16.36
N GLN A 117 -11.66 4.22 16.70
CA GLN A 117 -11.02 4.41 18.02
C GLN A 117 -10.04 3.29 18.47
N GLY A 118 -9.61 2.44 17.54
CA GLY A 118 -8.51 1.49 17.73
C GLY A 118 -7.16 2.20 17.89
N GLN A 119 -6.14 1.43 18.29
CA GLN A 119 -4.80 1.92 18.62
C GLN A 119 -4.15 2.76 17.51
N ASP A 120 -4.46 2.47 16.25
CA ASP A 120 -3.85 3.06 15.07
C ASP A 120 -4.81 4.00 14.32
N TRP A 121 -6.03 4.24 14.83
CA TRP A 121 -7.02 5.09 14.19
C TRP A 121 -6.52 6.53 13.98
N ASP A 122 -5.74 7.05 14.93
CA ASP A 122 -5.17 8.41 14.87
C ASP A 122 -4.25 8.64 13.67
N LYS A 123 -3.72 7.56 13.06
CA LYS A 123 -2.88 7.61 11.85
C LYS A 123 -3.66 7.93 10.59
N ILE A 124 -4.96 7.63 10.56
CA ILE A 124 -5.81 7.73 9.38
C ILE A 124 -7.08 8.56 9.61
N ALA A 125 -7.35 8.98 10.85
CA ALA A 125 -8.55 9.75 11.23
C ALA A 125 -8.73 11.07 10.47
N HIS A 126 -7.68 11.60 9.84
CA HIS A 126 -7.76 12.82 9.01
C HIS A 126 -8.17 12.55 7.56
N VAL A 127 -8.27 11.29 7.13
CA VAL A 127 -8.65 10.93 5.77
C VAL A 127 -10.17 10.97 5.64
N PRO A 128 -10.74 11.75 4.70
CA PRO A 128 -12.19 11.92 4.59
C PRO A 128 -12.93 10.72 3.99
N ASP A 129 -12.26 9.90 3.17
CA ASP A 129 -12.84 8.75 2.48
C ASP A 129 -12.02 7.49 2.78
N ILE A 130 -12.52 6.67 3.71
CA ILE A 130 -11.87 5.43 4.16
C ILE A 130 -12.77 4.26 3.79
N TYR A 131 -12.25 3.36 2.97
CA TYR A 131 -12.91 2.11 2.62
C TYR A 131 -12.11 0.92 3.14
N ILE A 132 -12.77 0.12 3.96
CA ILE A 132 -12.23 -1.12 4.53
C ILE A 132 -13.13 -2.26 4.04
N GLU A 133 -12.55 -3.21 3.31
CA GLU A 133 -13.24 -4.40 2.84
C GLU A 133 -12.91 -5.60 3.74
N ASP A 134 -13.92 -6.08 4.47
CA ASP A 134 -13.82 -7.20 5.40
C ASP A 134 -13.55 -8.51 4.66
N THR A 135 -12.27 -8.79 4.45
CA THR A 135 -11.74 -10.09 4.04
C THR A 135 -10.62 -10.42 5.02
N LEU A 136 -11.02 -10.92 6.19
CA LEU A 136 -10.10 -11.20 7.29
C LEU A 136 -9.29 -12.46 6.96
N VAL A 137 -7.97 -12.31 6.84
CA VAL A 137 -7.06 -13.44 6.79
C VAL A 137 -6.57 -13.69 8.21
N ASP A 138 -6.93 -14.84 8.79
CA ASP A 138 -6.42 -15.27 10.08
C ASP A 138 -4.95 -15.71 9.95
N LYS A 139 -4.15 -15.53 11.00
CA LYS A 139 -2.80 -16.10 11.03
C LYS A 139 -2.87 -17.62 10.86
N GLY A 140 -2.36 -18.12 9.74
CA GLY A 140 -2.24 -19.56 9.45
C GLY A 140 -3.20 -20.09 8.38
N THR A 141 -4.05 -19.26 7.77
CA THR A 141 -4.74 -19.64 6.54
C THR A 141 -3.80 -19.48 5.34
N ASP A 142 -3.46 -20.59 4.69
CA ASP A 142 -2.93 -20.54 3.32
C ASP A 142 -3.98 -19.85 2.46
N VAL A 143 -3.64 -18.69 1.91
CA VAL A 143 -4.55 -17.88 1.11
C VAL A 143 -4.79 -18.65 -0.19
N ALA A 144 -5.96 -19.27 -0.33
CA ALA A 144 -6.42 -19.76 -1.62
C ALA A 144 -6.62 -18.54 -2.52
N ASP A 145 -5.95 -18.57 -3.68
CA ASP A 145 -6.02 -17.55 -4.71
C ASP A 145 -7.47 -17.33 -5.18
N HIS A 146 -8.12 -16.29 -4.67
CA HIS A 146 -9.39 -15.77 -5.18
C HIS A 146 -9.19 -14.51 -6.04
N SER A 147 -8.00 -14.33 -6.62
CA SER A 147 -7.53 -13.01 -7.04
C SER A 147 -7.37 -12.82 -8.54
N GLN A 148 -8.11 -13.58 -9.35
CA GLN A 148 -8.09 -13.49 -10.81
C GLN A 148 -9.03 -12.40 -11.36
N MET A 149 -9.44 -11.41 -10.56
CA MET A 149 -10.40 -10.39 -11.03
C MET A 149 -10.12 -8.99 -10.48
N ASP A 150 -10.19 -8.00 -11.36
CA ASP A 150 -10.30 -6.58 -10.98
C ASP A 150 -11.72 -6.23 -10.49
N HIS A 151 -11.95 -4.96 -10.18
CA HIS A 151 -13.24 -4.41 -9.73
C HIS A 151 -14.35 -4.46 -10.80
N GLN A 152 -14.03 -4.91 -12.02
CA GLN A 152 -14.94 -5.12 -13.15
C GLN A 152 -15.04 -6.61 -13.55
N GLY A 153 -14.36 -7.52 -12.82
CA GLY A 153 -14.37 -8.95 -13.10
C GLY A 153 -13.34 -9.41 -14.15
N GLN A 154 -12.36 -8.58 -14.52
CA GLN A 154 -11.37 -8.91 -15.55
C GLN A 154 -10.15 -9.67 -15.01
N ASP A 155 -9.79 -10.72 -15.74
CA ASP A 155 -8.69 -11.65 -15.45
C ASP A 155 -7.36 -11.15 -16.03
N TRP A 156 -6.38 -10.97 -15.14
CA TRP A 156 -5.07 -10.40 -15.43
C TRP A 156 -4.19 -11.33 -16.28
N ASP A 157 -4.43 -12.64 -16.27
CA ASP A 157 -3.65 -13.61 -17.06
C ASP A 157 -4.01 -13.58 -18.57
N LYS A 158 -5.05 -12.84 -18.95
CA LYS A 158 -5.50 -12.70 -20.35
C LYS A 158 -5.01 -11.44 -21.04
N ILE A 159 -4.17 -10.64 -20.38
CA ILE A 159 -3.70 -9.33 -20.89
C ILE A 159 -2.21 -9.37 -21.29
N ALA A 160 -1.64 -10.56 -21.49
CA ALA A 160 -0.30 -10.76 -22.05
C ALA A 160 -0.30 -10.81 -23.58
#